data_AF-A0A1S2F1L8-F1
#
_entry.id   AF-A0A1S2F1L8-F1
#
_cell.length_a   1.000
_cell.length_b   1.000
_cell.length_c   1.000
_cell.angle_alpha   90.00
_cell.angle_beta   90.00
_cell.angle_gamma   90.00
#
_symmetry.space_group_name_H-M   'P 1'
#
loop_
_entity.id
_entity.type
_entity.pdbx_description
1 polymer ?
#
loop_
_entity_poly.entity_id
_entity_poly.type
_entity_poly.pdbx_seq_one_letter_code
_entity_poly.pdbx_strand_id
1 'polypeptide(L)'
;MEGFYSFIILVICVGQWVLRKIIDVGEEEMRDTPVHKWYLLGSWALLIPILILIWTMDRSRPYPIWPFLLSVIFCFRGYMEWKYMRESRHHQVSILLAAVSVFFTGLMILILLLKY
;
A
#
# COMPACT_ATOMS: atom_id res chain seq x y z
N MET A 1 -15.72 3.81 13.79
CA MET A 1 -14.40 3.89 13.14
C MET A 1 -13.90 2.51 12.71
N GLU A 2 -14.06 1.47 13.53
CA GLU A 2 -13.71 0.08 13.16
C GLU A 2 -14.23 -0.38 11.80
N GLY A 3 -15.53 -0.22 11.51
CA GLY A 3 -16.09 -0.60 10.20
C GLY A 3 -15.43 0.14 9.03
N PHE A 4 -15.01 1.39 9.23
CA PHE A 4 -14.27 2.15 8.21
C PHE A 4 -12.86 1.59 8.01
N TYR A 5 -12.19 1.16 9.07
CA TYR A 5 -10.88 0.49 8.98
C TYR A 5 -10.96 -0.85 8.25
N SER A 6 -11.94 -1.68 8.61
CA SER A 6 -12.19 -2.95 7.91
C SER A 6 -12.53 -2.73 6.44
N PHE A 7 -13.30 -1.69 6.12
CA PHE A 7 -13.61 -1.31 4.76
C PHE A 7 -12.37 -0.91 3.96
N ILE A 8 -11.47 -0.09 4.51
CA ILE A 8 -10.23 0.30 3.82
C ILE A 8 -9.36 -0.93 3.53
N ILE A 9 -9.19 -1.83 4.52
CA ILE A 9 -8.42 -3.07 4.32
C ILE A 9 -9.04 -3.91 3.21
N LEU A 10 -10.38 -4.07 3.21
CA LEU A 10 -11.10 -4.80 2.19
C LEU A 10 -10.90 -4.18 0.80
N VAL A 11 -11.01 -2.86 0.67
CA VAL A 11 -10.77 -2.14 -0.59
C VAL A 11 -9.34 -2.34 -1.08
N ILE A 12 -8.34 -2.32 -0.20
CA ILE A 12 -6.93 -2.55 -0.57
C ILE A 12 -6.73 -4.00 -1.04
N CYS A 13 -7.25 -4.98 -0.30
CA CYS A 13 -7.10 -6.40 -0.65
C CYS A 13 -7.82 -6.74 -1.97
N VAL A 14 -9.08 -6.35 -2.09
CA VAL A 14 -9.90 -6.57 -3.28
C VAL A 14 -9.33 -5.78 -4.45
N GLY A 15 -8.96 -4.51 -4.24
CA GLY A 15 -8.33 -3.67 -5.24
C GLY A 15 -7.05 -4.29 -5.77
N GLN A 16 -6.16 -4.78 -4.90
CA GLN A 16 -4.94 -5.48 -5.33
C GLN A 16 -5.26 -6.72 -6.17
N TRP A 17 -6.24 -7.52 -5.76
CA TRP A 17 -6.63 -8.73 -6.49
C TRP A 17 -7.22 -8.41 -7.86
N VAL A 18 -8.15 -7.46 -7.93
CA VAL A 18 -8.80 -7.00 -9.16
C VAL A 18 -7.79 -6.37 -10.10
N LEU A 19 -6.94 -5.47 -9.61
CA LEU A 19 -5.94 -4.76 -10.42
C LEU A 19 -4.91 -5.72 -11.01
N ARG A 20 -4.46 -6.73 -10.24
CA ARG A 20 -3.57 -7.79 -10.76
C ARG A 20 -4.22 -8.63 -11.85
N LYS A 21 -5.56 -8.76 -11.85
CA LYS A 21 -6.29 -9.53 -12.86
C LYS A 21 -6.60 -8.72 -14.12
N ILE A 22 -6.78 -7.41 -13.98
CA ILE A 22 -7.09 -6.49 -15.09
C ILE A 22 -5.82 -6.06 -15.81
N ILE A 23 -4.78 -5.73 -15.06
CA ILE A 23 -3.49 -5.34 -15.64
C ILE A 23 -2.81 -6.65 -16.07
N ASP A 24 -2.52 -6.76 -17.36
CA ASP A 24 -1.72 -7.86 -17.90
C ASP A 24 -0.28 -7.69 -17.39
N VAL A 25 -0.05 -8.30 -16.24
CA VAL A 25 1.19 -8.26 -15.51
C VAL A 25 2.12 -9.28 -16.16
N GLY A 26 3.17 -8.79 -16.81
CA GLY A 26 4.16 -9.65 -17.46
C GLY A 26 4.85 -10.59 -16.45
N GLU A 27 5.19 -11.79 -16.91
CA GLU A 27 5.83 -12.85 -16.10
C GLU A 27 7.27 -12.55 -15.69
N GLU A 28 7.82 -11.38 -16.06
CA GLU A 28 9.15 -10.97 -15.64
C GLU A 28 9.20 -10.83 -14.11
N GLU A 29 9.72 -11.85 -13.45
CA GLU A 29 9.98 -11.85 -12.01
C GLU A 29 11.30 -11.14 -11.72
N MET A 30 11.34 -10.37 -10.63
CA MET A 30 12.54 -9.63 -10.21
C MET A 30 13.64 -10.58 -9.73
N ARG A 31 13.34 -11.87 -9.67
CA ARG A 31 14.08 -12.92 -8.97
C ARG A 31 15.51 -13.07 -9.48
N ASP A 32 15.74 -12.69 -10.74
CA ASP A 32 17.04 -12.85 -11.41
C ASP A 32 17.97 -11.64 -11.23
N THR A 33 17.50 -10.53 -10.64
CA THR A 33 18.37 -9.38 -10.34
C THR A 33 18.89 -9.38 -8.90
N PRO A 34 20.17 -8.99 -8.66
CA PRO A 34 20.75 -8.90 -7.31
C PRO A 34 20.04 -7.89 -6.40
N VAL A 35 19.20 -7.03 -6.99
CA VAL A 35 18.37 -6.04 -6.30
C VAL A 35 17.14 -6.66 -5.65
N HIS A 36 16.75 -7.88 -6.04
CA HIS A 36 15.60 -8.58 -5.45
C HIS A 36 15.69 -8.69 -3.93
N LYS A 37 16.88 -9.01 -3.41
CA LYS A 37 17.11 -9.08 -1.96
C LYS A 37 16.85 -7.75 -1.27
N TRP A 38 17.30 -6.64 -1.85
CA TRP A 38 17.08 -5.29 -1.33
C TRP A 38 15.62 -4.83 -1.44
N TYR A 39 14.93 -5.19 -2.53
CA TYR A 39 13.50 -4.97 -2.68
C TYR A 39 12.70 -5.71 -1.60
N LEU A 40 13.03 -6.99 -1.36
CA LEU A 40 12.35 -7.80 -0.37
C LEU A 40 12.61 -7.28 1.04
N LEU A 41 13.88 -7.02 1.37
CA LEU A 41 14.29 -6.48 2.66
C LEU A 41 13.66 -5.11 2.93
N GLY A 42 13.67 -4.20 1.94
CA GLY A 42 13.03 -2.89 2.05
C GLY A 42 11.51 -2.97 2.21
N SER A 43 10.87 -3.87 1.46
CA SER A 43 9.42 -4.10 1.59
C SER A 43 9.06 -4.64 2.97
N TRP A 44 9.81 -5.61 3.50
CA TRP A 44 9.60 -6.16 4.84
C TRP A 44 9.89 -5.13 5.93
N ALA A 45 10.98 -4.38 5.81
CA ALA A 45 11.38 -3.34 6.76
C ALA A 45 10.31 -2.24 6.88
N LEU A 46 9.60 -1.92 5.80
CA LEU A 46 8.49 -0.98 5.84
C LEU A 46 7.17 -1.63 6.30
N LEU A 47 6.91 -2.89 5.95
CA LEU A 47 5.65 -3.58 6.26
C LEU A 47 5.51 -3.93 7.74
N ILE A 48 6.58 -4.43 8.38
CA ILE A 48 6.60 -4.84 9.79
C ILE A 48 6.12 -3.72 10.74
N PRO A 49 6.66 -2.49 10.70
CA PRO A 49 6.23 -1.43 11.60
C PRO A 49 4.76 -1.02 11.36
N ILE A 50 4.26 -1.11 10.12
CA ILE A 50 2.84 -0.86 9.84
C ILE A 50 1.94 -1.92 10.47
N LEU A 51 2.32 -3.20 10.38
CA LEU A 51 1.56 -4.28 11.03
C LEU A 51 1.51 -4.10 12.54
N ILE A 52 2.64 -3.73 13.16
CA ILE A 52 2.71 -3.43 14.59
C ILE A 52 1.79 -2.24 14.93
N LEU A 53 1.82 -1.19 14.11
CA LEU A 53 0.99 -0.01 14.31
C LEU A 53 -0.50 -0.35 14.19
N ILE A 54 -0.92 -1.09 13.17
CA ILE A 54 -2.32 -1.54 13.00
C ILE A 54 -2.77 -2.43 14.16
N TRP A 55 -1.86 -3.23 14.72
CA TRP A 55 -2.17 -4.12 15.85
C TRP A 55 -2.30 -3.38 17.18
N THR A 56 -1.45 -2.38 17.42
CA THR A 56 -1.35 -1.65 18.70
C THR A 56 -2.27 -0.44 18.79
N MET A 57 -2.76 0.06 17.65
CA MET A 57 -3.55 1.27 17.60
C MET A 57 -4.99 1.04 18.06
N ASP A 58 -5.47 1.95 18.91
CA ASP A 58 -6.86 1.97 19.35
C ASP A 58 -7.78 2.32 18.16
N ARG A 59 -8.75 1.47 17.87
CA ARG A 59 -9.63 1.65 16.69
C ARG A 59 -10.78 2.62 16.94
N SER A 60 -10.91 3.16 18.15
CA SER A 60 -11.96 4.11 18.52
C SER A 60 -11.73 5.51 17.93
N ARG A 61 -10.48 5.88 17.61
CA ARG A 61 -10.12 7.20 17.06
C ARG A 61 -9.67 7.13 15.60
N PRO A 62 -9.82 8.20 14.81
CA PRO A 62 -9.24 8.32 13.47
C PRO A 62 -7.73 8.54 13.54
N TYR A 63 -6.96 7.58 13.04
CA TYR A 63 -5.50 7.68 12.87
C TYR A 63 -5.12 7.70 11.38
N PRO A 64 -4.92 8.87 10.77
CA PRO A 64 -4.56 8.96 9.35
C PRO A 64 -3.14 8.45 9.05
N ILE A 65 -2.33 8.16 10.07
CA ILE A 65 -0.94 7.75 9.88
C ILE A 65 -0.79 6.36 9.27
N TRP A 66 -1.70 5.42 9.54
CA TRP A 66 -1.59 4.07 9.00
C TRP A 66 -1.87 3.97 7.49
N PRO A 67 -2.91 4.61 6.89
CA PRO A 67 -3.08 4.60 5.44
C PRO A 67 -1.98 5.41 4.75
N PHE A 68 -1.45 6.43 5.43
CA PHE A 68 -0.30 7.19 4.93
C PHE A 68 0.93 6.29 4.80
N LEU A 69 1.28 5.55 5.85
CA LEU A 69 2.41 4.62 5.79
C LEU A 69 2.21 3.54 4.72
N LEU A 70 0.99 3.04 4.53
CA LEU A 70 0.69 2.10 3.44
C LEU A 70 0.95 2.72 2.06
N SER A 71 0.58 3.99 1.87
CA SER A 71 0.88 4.70 0.62
C SER A 71 2.39 4.79 0.37
N VAL A 72 3.20 5.00 1.41
CA VAL A 72 4.67 5.04 1.30
C VAL A 72 5.21 3.68 0.86
N ILE A 73 4.69 2.57 1.39
CA ILE A 73 5.07 1.22 0.93
C ILE A 73 4.73 1.03 -0.54
N PHE A 74 3.50 1.36 -0.93
CA PHE A 74 3.05 1.19 -2.31
C PHE A 74 3.83 2.07 -3.29
N CYS A 75 4.19 3.30 -2.88
CA CYS A 75 5.10 4.16 -3.63
C CYS A 75 6.50 3.55 -3.75
N PHE A 76 7.07 3.03 -2.66
CA PHE A 76 8.38 2.37 -2.69
C PHE A 76 8.36 1.15 -3.63
N ARG A 77 7.36 0.28 -3.50
CA ARG A 77 7.20 -0.90 -4.37
C ARG A 77 7.00 -0.49 -5.82
N GLY A 78 6.12 0.47 -6.08
CA GLY A 78 5.86 0.98 -7.42
C GLY A 78 7.10 1.61 -8.06
N TYR A 79 7.90 2.36 -7.30
CA TYR A 79 9.16 2.93 -7.78
C TYR A 79 10.20 1.85 -8.11
N MET A 80 10.35 0.84 -7.24
CA MET A 80 11.28 -0.26 -7.48
C MET A 80 10.83 -1.12 -8.68
N GLU A 81 9.55 -1.45 -8.78
CA GLU A 81 8.97 -2.15 -9.91
C GLU A 81 9.13 -1.33 -11.21
N TRP A 82 8.93 -0.02 -11.17
CA TRP A 82 9.13 0.83 -12.35
C TRP A 82 10.60 0.91 -12.78
N LYS A 83 11.52 0.99 -11.82
CA LYS A 83 12.96 1.14 -12.08
C LYS A 83 13.61 -0.14 -12.60
N TYR A 84 13.19 -1.30 -12.11
CA TYR A 84 13.86 -2.58 -12.37
C TYR A 84 13.02 -3.54 -13.21
N MET A 85 11.71 -3.33 -13.35
CA MET A 85 10.76 -4.25 -14.01
C MET A 85 9.68 -3.46 -14.75
N ARG A 86 10.11 -2.59 -15.66
CA ARG A 86 9.21 -1.66 -16.33
C ARG A 86 8.21 -2.39 -17.24
N GLU A 87 8.58 -3.53 -17.81
CA GLU A 87 7.77 -4.28 -18.77
C GLU A 87 6.63 -5.07 -18.09
N SER A 88 6.81 -5.52 -16.85
CA SER A 88 5.78 -6.29 -16.13
C SER A 88 4.55 -5.49 -15.71
N ARG A 89 4.54 -4.16 -15.88
CA ARG A 89 3.44 -3.23 -15.51
C ARG A 89 2.97 -3.32 -14.04
N HIS A 90 3.66 -4.09 -13.20
CA HIS A 90 3.39 -4.22 -11.77
C HIS A 90 3.36 -2.87 -11.05
N HIS A 91 4.24 -1.96 -11.47
CA HIS A 91 4.31 -0.61 -10.94
C HIS A 91 2.99 0.15 -11.06
N GLN A 92 2.16 -0.11 -12.08
CA GLN A 92 0.86 0.53 -12.24
C GLN A 92 -0.11 0.11 -11.13
N VAL A 93 -0.13 -1.18 -10.77
CA VAL A 93 -0.94 -1.71 -9.66
C VAL A 93 -0.50 -1.05 -8.35
N SER A 94 0.80 -1.02 -8.08
CA SER A 94 1.37 -0.46 -6.87
C SER A 94 1.10 1.05 -6.76
N ILE A 95 1.28 1.82 -7.83
CA ILE A 95 0.99 3.26 -7.84
C ILE A 95 -0.51 3.54 -7.64
N LEU A 96 -1.39 2.75 -8.25
CA LEU A 96 -2.83 2.93 -8.08
C LEU A 96 -3.27 2.64 -6.63
N LEU A 97 -2.72 1.58 -6.02
CA LEU A 97 -2.94 1.29 -4.60
C LEU A 97 -2.39 2.40 -3.71
N ALA A 98 -1.23 2.99 -4.03
CA ALA A 98 -0.70 4.14 -3.33
C ALA A 98 -1.68 5.32 -3.38
N ALA A 99 -2.23 5.63 -4.57
CA ALA A 99 -3.20 6.71 -4.74
C ALA A 99 -4.48 6.49 -3.91
N VAL A 100 -4.99 5.24 -3.88
CA VAL A 100 -6.14 4.86 -3.03
C VAL A 100 -5.81 5.04 -1.55
N SER A 101 -4.62 4.64 -1.11
CA SER A 101 -4.18 4.83 0.29
C SER A 101 -4.02 6.31 0.65
N VAL A 102 -3.50 7.15 -0.26
CA VAL A 102 -3.44 8.62 -0.05
C VAL A 102 -4.84 9.21 0.06
N PHE A 103 -5.78 8.78 -0.78
CA PHE A 103 -7.17 9.23 -0.70
C PHE A 103 -7.80 8.92 0.66
N PHE A 104 -7.61 7.70 1.18
CA PHE A 104 -8.08 7.34 2.52
C PHE A 104 -7.39 8.13 3.63
N THR A 105 -6.10 8.42 3.48
CA THR A 105 -5.38 9.34 4.38
C THR A 105 -6.07 10.71 4.43
N GLY A 106 -6.36 11.30 3.27
CA GLY A 106 -7.06 12.59 3.16
C GLY A 106 -8.45 12.57 3.80
N LEU A 107 -9.25 11.52 3.52
CA LEU A 107 -10.55 11.33 4.15
C LEU A 107 -10.46 11.25 5.68
N MET A 108 -9.46 10.54 6.21
CA MET A 108 -9.27 10.41 7.65
C MET A 108 -8.86 11.73 8.31
N ILE A 109 -8.00 12.51 7.65
CA ILE A 109 -7.65 13.87 8.09
C ILE A 109 -8.90 14.75 8.10
N LEU A 110 -9.72 14.70 7.05
CA LEU A 110 -10.95 15.46 6.98
C LEU A 110 -11.92 15.09 8.11
N ILE A 111 -12.11 13.79 8.38
CA ILE A 111 -12.95 13.31 9.50
C ILE A 111 -12.40 13.80 10.85
N LEU A 112 -11.07 13.78 11.02
CA LEU A 112 -10.44 14.27 12.24
C LEU A 112 -10.68 15.78 12.41
N LEU A 113 -10.57 16.56 11.33
CA LEU A 113 -10.80 18.01 11.34
C LEU A 113 -12.27 18.39 11.55
N LEU A 114 -13.23 17.62 11.01
CA LEU A 114 -14.67 17.87 11.20
C LEU A 114 -15.18 17.48 12.59
N LYS A 115 -14.44 16.64 13.32
CA LYS A 115 -14.79 16.18 14.66
C LYS A 115 -14.19 17.07 15.76
N TYR A 116 -13.26 17.95 15.41
CA TYR A 116 -12.69 18.99 16.27
C TYR A 116 -13.37 20.34 15.98
#